data_AF-A0A9Q0NIM1-F1
#
_entry.id   AF-A0A9Q0NIM1-F1
#
_cell.length_a   1.000
_cell.length_b   1.000
_cell.length_c   1.000
_cell.angle_alpha   90.00
_cell.angle_beta   90.00
_cell.angle_gamma   90.00
#
_symmetry.space_group_name_H-M   'P 1'
#
loop_
_entity.id
_entity.type
_entity.pdbx_description
1 polymer ?
#
loop_
_entity_poly.entity_id
_entity_poly.type
_entity_poly.pdbx_seq_one_letter_code
_entity_poly.pdbx_strand_id
1 'polypeptide(L)'
;MEVFNKELRKTDIQYRFSVPSRSLQYIDFAGEFSVDLRVKDSSGELRVIRCTKRDEDYDKQELSRGWRRYVSDYELRVGDRVVLLAEEDHRLGSQFRIEAKRRIILFAEEAWGDLPRPN
;
A
#
# COMPACT_ATOMS: atom_id res chain seq x y z
N MET A 1 4.78 -12.03 5.28
CA MET A 1 3.60 -11.83 6.19
C MET A 1 2.68 -10.74 5.64
N GLU A 2 1.35 -10.87 5.69
CA GLU A 2 0.45 -9.77 5.25
C GLU A 2 0.34 -8.67 6.32
N VAL A 3 0.65 -7.43 5.93
CA VAL A 3 0.56 -6.23 6.79
C VAL A 3 -0.82 -5.61 6.68
N PHE A 4 -1.32 -5.46 5.46
CA PHE A 4 -2.72 -5.14 5.19
C PHE A 4 -3.20 -5.60 3.84
N ASN A 5 -4.52 -5.72 3.77
CA ASN A 5 -5.29 -5.85 2.57
C ASN A 5 -6.47 -4.88 2.64
N LYS A 6 -6.55 -3.94 1.69
CA LYS A 6 -7.57 -2.89 1.72
C LYS A 6 -8.10 -2.58 0.33
N GLU A 7 -9.43 -2.53 0.23
CA GLU A 7 -10.13 -1.95 -0.91
C GLU A 7 -10.08 -0.42 -0.86
N LEU A 8 -9.70 0.20 -1.97
CA LEU A 8 -9.43 1.62 -2.10
C LEU A 8 -10.72 2.41 -2.19
N ARG A 9 -10.87 3.37 -1.27
CA ARG A 9 -11.97 4.34 -1.28
C ARG A 9 -11.59 5.58 -2.09
N LYS A 10 -12.60 6.42 -2.39
CA LYS A 10 -12.40 7.72 -3.05
C LYS A 10 -11.29 8.55 -2.41
N THR A 11 -11.21 8.56 -1.08
CA THR A 11 -10.17 9.30 -0.34
C THR A 11 -8.77 8.75 -0.58
N ASP A 12 -8.64 7.43 -0.67
CA ASP A 12 -7.37 6.74 -0.90
C ASP A 12 -6.83 7.06 -2.29
N ILE A 13 -7.70 7.08 -3.30
CA ILE A 13 -7.31 7.44 -4.66
C ILE A 13 -6.99 8.93 -4.80
N GLN A 14 -7.87 9.80 -4.32
CA GLN A 14 -7.80 11.24 -4.63
C GLN A 14 -6.85 12.04 -3.74
N TYR A 15 -6.64 11.62 -2.50
CA TYR A 15 -5.91 12.41 -1.51
C TYR A 15 -4.78 11.62 -0.87
N ARG A 16 -5.13 10.67 0.00
CA ARG A 16 -4.21 9.95 0.89
C ARG A 16 -4.78 8.60 1.27
N PHE A 17 -3.92 7.60 1.31
CA PHE A 17 -4.33 6.26 1.74
C PHE A 17 -4.43 6.21 3.25
N SER A 18 -5.61 5.90 3.80
CA SER A 18 -5.76 5.67 5.23
C SER A 18 -5.27 4.26 5.58
N VAL A 19 -4.20 4.15 6.37
CA VAL A 19 -3.65 2.84 6.77
C VAL A 19 -4.61 2.17 7.77
N PRO A 20 -4.89 0.86 7.62
CA PRO A 20 -5.67 0.13 8.62
C PRO A 20 -4.94 0.10 9.98
N SER A 21 -5.64 0.39 11.08
CA SER A 21 -5.01 0.54 12.41
C SER A 21 -4.28 -0.72 12.89
N ARG A 22 -4.73 -1.93 12.51
CA ARG A 22 -4.06 -3.19 12.89
C ARG A 22 -2.70 -3.38 12.22
N SER A 23 -2.45 -2.67 11.13
CA SER A 23 -1.23 -2.81 10.33
C SER A 23 -0.03 -2.09 10.93
N LEU A 24 -0.28 -1.19 11.87
CA LEU A 24 0.72 -0.35 12.51
C LEU A 24 1.69 -1.16 13.37
N GLN A 25 1.25 -2.27 13.94
CA GLN A 25 2.13 -3.16 14.72
C GLN A 25 3.28 -3.74 13.89
N TYR A 26 3.21 -3.63 12.55
CA TYR A 26 4.22 -4.08 11.60
C TYR A 26 5.06 -2.93 11.03
N ILE A 27 4.77 -1.69 11.40
CA ILE A 27 5.48 -0.51 10.92
C ILE A 27 6.18 0.14 12.10
N ASP A 28 7.51 0.06 12.12
CA ASP A 28 8.32 0.74 13.12
C ASP A 28 8.55 2.20 12.70
N PHE A 29 8.18 3.13 13.59
CA PHE A 29 8.39 4.56 13.41
C PHE A 29 9.65 5.06 14.11
N ALA A 30 10.36 4.22 14.88
CA ALA A 30 11.58 4.58 15.62
C ALA A 30 11.42 5.85 16.51
N GLY A 31 10.22 6.07 17.06
CA GLY A 31 9.91 7.25 17.87
C GLY A 31 9.51 8.51 17.09
N GLU A 32 9.57 8.50 15.76
CA GLU A 32 9.20 9.61 14.89
C GLU A 32 7.70 9.64 14.54
N PHE A 33 7.24 10.75 13.96
CA PHE A 33 5.86 10.88 13.43
C PHE A 33 5.72 10.36 11.99
N SER A 34 6.82 10.00 11.34
CA SER A 34 6.80 9.49 9.96
C SER A 34 7.95 8.55 9.68
N VAL A 35 7.71 7.58 8.79
CA VAL A 35 8.72 6.63 8.32
C VAL A 35 8.60 6.43 6.82
N ASP A 36 9.75 6.31 6.15
CA ASP A 36 9.82 6.02 4.72
C ASP A 36 9.90 4.50 4.50
N LEU A 37 8.79 3.91 4.04
CA LEU A 37 8.70 2.49 3.74
C LEU A 37 9.35 2.20 2.40
N ARG A 38 10.32 1.28 2.38
CA ARG A 38 10.91 0.76 1.15
C ARG A 38 10.09 -0.41 0.65
N VAL A 39 9.36 -0.19 -0.44
CA VAL A 39 8.41 -1.17 -1.00
C VAL A 39 8.87 -1.61 -2.38
N LYS A 40 8.89 -2.92 -2.62
CA LYS A 40 9.05 -3.47 -3.96
C LYS A 40 7.68 -3.62 -4.61
N ASP A 41 7.48 -3.04 -5.79
CA ASP A 41 6.21 -3.18 -6.51
C ASP A 41 6.15 -4.46 -7.35
N SER A 42 4.99 -4.70 -7.97
CA SER A 42 4.79 -5.88 -8.83
C SER A 42 5.61 -5.87 -10.12
N SER A 43 6.14 -4.71 -10.54
CA SER A 43 7.11 -4.62 -11.65
C SER A 43 8.55 -4.94 -11.20
N GLY A 44 8.77 -5.08 -9.90
CA GLY A 44 10.06 -5.31 -9.28
C GLY A 44 10.84 -4.04 -8.95
N GLU A 45 10.27 -2.85 -9.19
CA GLU A 45 10.89 -1.56 -8.90
C GLU A 45 10.85 -1.27 -7.38
N LEU A 46 11.95 -0.77 -6.84
CA LEU A 46 12.02 -0.33 -5.45
C LEU A 46 11.51 1.12 -5.34
N ARG A 47 10.49 1.31 -4.52
CA ARG A 47 9.82 2.59 -4.29
C ARG A 47 9.89 2.98 -2.82
N VAL A 48 9.79 4.27 -2.58
CA VAL A 48 9.66 4.83 -1.22
C VAL A 48 8.27 5.42 -1.06
N ILE A 49 7.53 4.91 -0.07
CA ILE A 49 6.22 5.43 0.32
C ILE A 49 6.29 5.88 1.78
N ARG A 50 5.99 7.15 2.04
CA ARG A 50 6.01 7.69 3.40
C ARG A 50 4.72 7.35 4.13
N CYS A 51 4.86 6.72 5.29
CA CYS A 51 3.79 6.54 6.27
C CYS A 51 3.92 7.61 7.35
N THR A 52 2.84 8.28 7.71
CA THR A 52 2.80 9.27 8.79
C THR A 52 1.76 8.88 9.82
N LYS A 53 2.05 9.07 11.11
CA LYS A 53 1.09 9.01 12.20
C LYS A 53 0.85 10.41 12.78
N ARG A 54 -0.39 10.74 13.11
CA ARG A 54 -0.75 12.00 13.79
C ARG A 54 -0.79 11.77 15.30
N ASP A 55 -0.36 12.77 16.05
CA ASP A 55 -0.25 12.75 17.51
C ASP A 55 -1.57 13.04 18.27
N GLU A 56 -2.73 12.84 17.64
CA GLU A 56 -4.01 13.16 18.27
C GLU A 56 -4.75 11.89 18.72
N ASP A 57 -5.71 12.04 19.66
CA ASP A 57 -6.59 11.00 20.25
C ASP A 57 -7.13 9.95 19.26
N TYR A 58 -7.14 10.28 17.98
CA TYR A 58 -7.36 9.35 16.88
C TYR A 58 -6.09 9.19 16.06
N ASP A 59 -5.37 8.13 16.40
CA ASP A 59 -4.20 7.57 15.74
C ASP A 59 -4.53 7.20 14.29
N LYS A 60 -4.67 8.22 13.43
CA LYS A 60 -4.99 8.06 12.01
C LYS A 60 -3.72 8.19 11.20
N GLN A 61 -3.30 7.08 10.63
CA GLN A 61 -2.09 7.01 9.82
C GLN A 61 -2.42 7.00 8.34
N GLU A 62 -1.51 7.58 7.56
CA GLU A 62 -1.69 7.74 6.14
C GLU A 62 -0.42 7.47 5.35
N LEU A 63 -0.57 6.84 4.18
CA LEU A 63 0.47 6.86 3.17
C LEU A 63 0.32 8.16 2.38
N SER A 64 1.33 9.02 2.49
CA SER A 64 1.34 10.36 1.94
C SER A 64 2.26 10.42 0.71
N ARG A 65 3.56 10.65 0.92
CA ARG A 65 4.54 10.78 -0.17
C ARG A 65 4.72 9.43 -0.88
N GLY A 66 4.85 9.45 -2.21
CA GLY A 66 5.02 8.25 -3.03
C GLY A 66 3.73 7.51 -3.36
N TRP A 67 2.70 7.59 -2.50
CA TRP A 67 1.41 6.93 -2.73
C TRP A 67 0.68 7.42 -3.98
N ARG A 68 0.53 8.74 -4.15
CA ARG A 68 -0.15 9.32 -5.33
C ARG A 68 0.56 8.99 -6.64
N ARG A 69 1.89 8.85 -6.61
CA ARG A 69 2.68 8.39 -7.76
C ARG A 69 2.38 6.92 -8.06
N TYR A 70 2.32 6.06 -7.04
CA TYR A 70 1.93 4.65 -7.22
C TYR A 70 0.51 4.52 -7.79
N VAL A 71 -0.45 5.31 -7.29
CA VAL A 71 -1.83 5.37 -7.84
C VAL A 71 -1.83 5.72 -9.33
N SER A 72 -1.03 6.72 -9.72
CA SER A 72 -0.92 7.13 -11.12
C SER A 72 -0.23 6.09 -11.98
N ASP A 73 0.90 5.54 -11.51
CA ASP A 73 1.72 4.60 -12.27
C ASP A 73 0.97 3.28 -12.51
N TYR A 74 0.07 2.86 -11.61
CA TYR A 74 -0.72 1.64 -11.73
C TYR A 74 -2.18 1.89 -12.15
N GLU A 75 -2.55 3.14 -12.45
CA GLU A 75 -3.91 3.54 -12.81
C GLU A 75 -4.99 3.00 -11.84
N LEU A 76 -4.71 3.13 -10.53
CA LEU A 76 -5.59 2.62 -9.48
C LEU A 76 -6.90 3.41 -9.44
N ARG A 77 -7.99 2.69 -9.19
CA ARG A 77 -9.36 3.20 -9.17
C ARG A 77 -10.05 2.82 -7.86
N VAL A 78 -11.15 3.51 -7.58
CA VAL A 78 -12.01 3.17 -6.44
C VAL A 78 -12.53 1.75 -6.64
N GLY A 79 -12.43 0.91 -5.60
CA GLY A 79 -12.78 -0.51 -5.65
C GLY A 79 -11.62 -1.45 -6.04
N ASP A 80 -10.46 -0.92 -6.46
CA ASP A 80 -9.25 -1.74 -6.53
C ASP A 80 -8.77 -2.07 -5.12
N ARG A 81 -7.93 -3.10 -5.00
CA ARG A 81 -7.40 -3.59 -3.74
C ARG A 81 -5.89 -3.42 -3.71
N VAL A 82 -5.36 -2.98 -2.58
CA VAL A 82 -3.91 -2.94 -2.34
C VAL A 82 -3.57 -3.84 -1.18
N VAL A 83 -2.53 -4.64 -1.39
CA VAL A 83 -1.97 -5.56 -0.41
C VAL A 83 -0.54 -5.13 -0.12
N LEU A 84 -0.21 -4.98 1.16
CA LEU A 84 1.16 -4.77 1.61
C LEU A 84 1.62 -6.01 2.37
N LEU A 85 2.76 -6.55 1.97
CA LEU A 85 3.37 -7.74 2.53
C LEU A 85 4.71 -7.35 3.15
N ALA A 86 5.01 -7.78 4.36
CA ALA A 86 6.35 -7.69 4.95
C ALA A 86 7.25 -8.76 4.32
N GLU A 87 8.44 -8.32 3.92
CA GLU A 87 9.51 -9.17 3.39
C GLU A 87 10.41 -9.62 4.55
N GLU A 88 10.69 -10.92 4.62
CA GLU A 88 11.60 -11.48 5.63
C GLU A 88 13.07 -11.40 5.18
N ASP A 89 13.31 -11.38 3.86
CA ASP A 89 14.65 -11.28 3.29
C ASP A 89 14.97 -9.84 2.85
N HIS A 90 15.59 -9.09 3.76
CA HIS A 90 16.02 -7.71 3.50
C HIS A 90 17.26 -7.58 2.59
N ARG A 91 17.81 -8.68 2.06
CA ARG A 91 18.99 -8.64 1.15
C ARG A 91 18.74 -7.83 -0.12
N LEU A 92 17.47 -7.67 -0.50
CA LEU A 92 17.04 -6.89 -1.68
C LEU A 92 16.81 -5.41 -1.39
N GLY A 93 17.03 -4.94 -0.16
CA GLY A 93 16.88 -3.53 0.23
C GLY A 93 15.43 -3.05 0.42
N SER A 94 14.44 -3.88 0.10
CA SER A 94 13.02 -3.69 0.42
C SER A 94 12.66 -4.25 1.80
N GLN A 95 11.79 -3.53 2.51
CA GLN A 95 11.17 -3.98 3.76
C GLN A 95 9.80 -4.61 3.50
N PHE A 96 9.14 -4.17 2.43
CA PHE A 96 7.81 -4.63 2.07
C PHE A 96 7.71 -4.87 0.57
N ARG A 97 6.66 -5.60 0.19
CA ARG A 97 6.16 -5.70 -1.17
C ARG A 97 4.75 -5.15 -1.23
N ILE A 98 4.46 -4.37 -2.27
CA ILE A 98 3.15 -3.78 -2.51
C ILE A 98 2.55 -4.33 -3.81
N GLU A 99 1.31 -4.78 -3.72
CA GLU A 99 0.56 -5.32 -4.86
C GLU A 99 -0.74 -4.56 -5.04
N ALA A 100 -1.06 -4.22 -6.29
CA ALA A 100 -2.38 -3.77 -6.68
C ALA A 100 -3.15 -4.95 -7.31
N LYS A 101 -4.42 -5.08 -6.95
CA LYS A 101 -5.33 -6.09 -7.50
C LYS A 101 -6.62 -5.43 -7.95
N ARG A 102 -7.19 -5.93 -9.05
CA ARG A 102 -8.47 -5.48 -9.57
C ARG A 102 -9.47 -6.62 -9.55
N ARG A 103 -10.71 -6.31 -9.20
CA ARG A 103 -11.80 -7.28 -9.26
C ARG A 103 -12.05 -7.66 -10.71
N ILE A 104 -12.07 -8.95 -10.98
CA ILE A 104 -12.39 -9.55 -12.27
C ILE A 104 -13.53 -10.56 -12.10
N ILE A 105 -14.36 -10.71 -13.13
CA ILE A 105 -15.40 -11.73 -13.17
C ILE A 105 -14.96 -12.76 -14.20
N LEU A 106 -14.71 -13.98 -13.75
CA LEU A 106 -14.34 -15.11 -14.60
C LEU A 106 -15.37 -16.21 -14.39
N PHE A 107 -15.97 -16.71 -15.46
CA PHE A 107 -16.98 -17.78 -15.39
C PHE A 107 -18.13 -17.52 -14.41
N ALA A 108 -18.59 -16.26 -14.32
CA ALA A 108 -19.60 -15.80 -13.37
C ALA A 108 -19.20 -15.85 -11.88
N GLU A 109 -17.92 -16.08 -11.58
CA GLU A 109 -17.35 -15.99 -10.23
C GLU A 109 -16.48 -14.73 -10.09
N GLU A 110 -16.54 -14.09 -8.91
CA GLU A 110 -15.69 -12.93 -8.60
C GLU A 110 -14.31 -13.38 -8.11
N ALA A 111 -13.25 -12.82 -8.71
CA ALA A 111 -11.87 -13.03 -8.29
C ALA A 111 -11.09 -11.71 -8.25
N TRP A 112 -9.91 -11.73 -7.62
CA TRP A 112 -8.96 -10.62 -7.60
C TRP A 112 -7.75 -10.97 -8.46
N GLY A 113 -7.58 -10.29 -9.59
CA GLY A 113 -6.42 -10.42 -10.45
C GLY A 113 -5.34 -9.39 -10.10
N ASP A 114 -4.07 -9.76 -10.23
CA ASP A 114 -2.97 -8.80 -10.10
C ASP A 114 -3.05 -7.75 -11.19
N LEU A 115 -2.83 -6.50 -10.81
CA LEU A 115 -2.83 -5.35 -11.73
C LEU A 115 -1.37 -4.99 -12.06
N PRO A 116 -0.87 -5.36 -13.26
CA PRO A 116 0.46 -4.96 -13.68
C PRO A 116 0.50 -3.47 -13.97
N ARG A 117 1.70 -2.89 -13.92
CA ARG A 117 1.92 -1.51 -14.37
C ARG A 117 1.65 -1.43 -15.88
N PRO A 118 0.92 -0.41 -16.38
CA PRO A 118 0.77 -0.16 -17.80
C PRO A 118 2.13 0.13 -18.44
N ASN A 119 2.30 -0.29 -19.70
CA ASN A 119 3.50 -0.02 -20.51
C ASN A 119 3.59 1.45 -20.94
#